data_AF-Q0U747-F1
#
_entry.id   AF-Q0U747-F1
#
_cell.length_a   1.000
_cell.length_b   1.000
_cell.length_c   1.000
_cell.angle_alpha   90.00
_cell.angle_beta   90.00
_cell.angle_gamma   90.00
#
_symmetry.space_group_name_H-M   'P 1'
#
loop_
_entity.id
_entity.type
_entity.pdbx_description
1 polymer ?
#
loop_
_entity_poly.entity_id
_entity_poly.type
_entity_poly.pdbx_seq_one_letter_code
_entity_poly.pdbx_strand_id
1 'polypeptide(L)'
;MVDFPKLADNMIVVCFGTESWVRDHDKLTEIGIATFDLRDMRTFKSPGMHGDSLLKQVYFYHARIEENAHVINIKYCPGDLDSNCFGQTRFANSSDATKMLESIFKWSFDAEYPELGFCPVIVMGHALSGDLAMLSRTLGVHAAVFDTVVSIIDTQQLCRETCSWTYHNLANLQKLVSEANFHYRDTHTACNDAAMTLICAVHMVLPSELKTNASGNSTDGGPRTRQDVVDEIEEASQYQDWSWGTASAAVDEPMFLATQIRPHAVPSASKAPNHRKAARGHATKNCIFSAMRGPEVEGEEDSVDRVTNRMSAMSFDY
;
A
#
# COMPACT_ATOMS: atom_id res chain seq x y z
N MET A 1 -25.36 21.18 -2.30
CA MET A 1 -25.14 20.14 -1.27
C MET A 1 -24.73 18.90 -2.03
N VAL A 2 -23.44 18.57 -2.02
CA VAL A 2 -22.93 17.40 -2.75
C VAL A 2 -23.52 16.17 -2.08
N ASP A 3 -24.12 15.29 -2.88
CA ASP A 3 -24.74 14.04 -2.42
C ASP A 3 -23.63 13.15 -1.84
N PHE A 4 -23.52 13.10 -0.51
CA PHE A 4 -22.46 12.39 0.22
C PHE A 4 -22.23 10.94 -0.26
N PRO A 5 -23.29 10.16 -0.63
CA PRO A 5 -23.12 8.85 -1.25
C PRO A 5 -22.25 8.87 -2.52
N LYS A 6 -22.38 9.86 -3.40
CA LYS A 6 -21.59 9.95 -4.65
C LYS A 6 -20.14 10.35 -4.39
N LEU A 7 -19.90 11.18 -3.37
CA LEU A 7 -18.54 11.55 -2.98
C LEU A 7 -17.84 10.38 -2.28
N ALA A 8 -18.59 9.58 -1.52
CA ALA A 8 -18.10 8.35 -0.92
C ALA A 8 -17.66 7.28 -1.94
N ASP A 9 -18.14 7.37 -3.17
CA ASP A 9 -17.73 6.45 -4.24
C ASP A 9 -16.30 6.71 -4.75
N ASN A 10 -15.71 7.86 -4.42
CA ASN A 10 -14.38 8.29 -4.88
C ASN A 10 -13.37 8.42 -3.74
N MET A 11 -13.64 7.82 -2.58
CA MET A 11 -12.74 7.95 -1.44
C MET A 11 -11.49 7.09 -1.61
N ILE A 12 -10.37 7.63 -1.12
CA ILE A 12 -9.14 6.88 -0.92
C ILE A 12 -9.06 6.46 0.54
N VAL A 13 -8.76 5.20 0.80
CA VAL A 13 -8.47 4.72 2.15
C VAL A 13 -6.96 4.65 2.30
N VAL A 14 -6.44 5.29 3.34
CA VAL A 14 -5.01 5.30 3.68
C VAL A 14 -4.86 4.72 5.08
N CYS A 15 -4.44 3.46 5.16
CA CYS A 15 -4.01 2.85 6.41
C CYS A 15 -2.53 3.13 6.60
N PHE A 16 -2.13 3.63 7.77
CA PHE A 16 -0.74 4.01 8.00
C PHE A 16 -0.20 3.45 9.32
N GLY A 17 1.12 3.30 9.39
CA GLY A 17 1.89 3.04 10.61
C GLY A 17 3.24 3.76 10.55
N THR A 18 3.81 4.08 11.71
CA THR A 18 5.15 4.67 11.83
C THR A 18 6.00 3.92 12.85
N GLU A 19 7.30 3.87 12.60
CA GLU A 19 8.28 3.37 13.57
C GLU A 19 9.24 4.47 13.98
N SER A 20 9.65 4.42 15.24
CA SER A 20 10.61 5.38 15.81
C SER A 20 11.68 4.67 16.62
N TRP A 21 12.83 5.34 16.79
CA TRP A 21 13.89 4.79 17.62
C TRP A 21 13.51 4.87 19.10
N VAL A 22 13.50 3.73 19.80
CA VAL A 22 13.03 3.62 21.20
C VAL A 22 13.88 4.45 22.18
N ARG A 23 15.12 4.81 21.82
CA ARG A 23 15.98 5.67 22.66
C ARG A 23 15.74 7.15 22.45
N ASP A 24 15.15 7.54 21.32
CA ASP A 24 14.83 8.92 20.97
C ASP A 24 13.68 8.89 19.97
N HIS A 25 12.48 9.04 20.50
CA HIS A 25 11.23 9.03 19.73
C HIS A 25 11.13 10.22 18.76
N ASP A 26 12.10 11.13 18.75
CA ASP A 26 12.22 12.18 17.74
C ASP A 26 12.88 11.74 16.44
N LYS A 27 13.32 10.47 16.39
CA LYS A 27 13.84 9.84 15.18
C LYS A 27 12.81 8.90 14.59
N LEU A 28 12.04 9.43 13.64
CA LEU A 28 11.21 8.63 12.73
C LEU A 28 12.13 7.76 11.88
N THR A 29 11.98 6.44 11.94
CA THR A 29 12.80 5.50 11.19
C THR A 29 12.09 4.97 9.96
N GLU A 30 10.77 4.76 10.05
CA GLU A 30 10.00 4.13 8.98
C GLU A 30 8.59 4.71 8.88
N ILE A 31 8.05 4.73 7.67
CA ILE A 31 6.65 5.02 7.36
C ILE A 31 6.14 3.85 6.53
N GLY A 32 5.03 3.27 6.97
CA GLY A 32 4.32 2.23 6.27
C GLY A 32 2.92 2.69 5.90
N ILE A 33 2.52 2.42 4.66
CA ILE A 33 1.20 2.79 4.16
C ILE A 33 0.63 1.62 3.37
N ALA A 34 -0.61 1.27 3.66
CA ALA A 34 -1.44 0.38 2.87
C ALA A 34 -2.67 1.17 2.40
N THR A 35 -2.84 1.36 1.09
CA THR A 35 -3.87 2.23 0.55
C THR A 35 -4.63 1.60 -0.61
N PHE A 36 -5.87 2.03 -0.81
CA PHE A 36 -6.64 1.66 -1.98
C PHE A 36 -7.65 2.73 -2.35
N ASP A 37 -8.06 2.69 -3.62
CA ASP A 37 -9.12 3.51 -4.18
C ASP A 37 -10.45 2.74 -4.15
N LEU A 38 -11.50 3.33 -3.59
CA LEU A 38 -12.84 2.70 -3.58
C LEU A 38 -13.42 2.50 -4.99
N ARG A 39 -12.97 3.27 -5.99
CA ARG A 39 -13.39 3.09 -7.39
C ARG A 39 -12.97 1.72 -7.91
N ASP A 40 -11.76 1.28 -7.59
CA ASP A 40 -11.23 -0.03 -7.99
C ASP A 40 -11.96 -1.16 -7.26
N MET A 41 -12.21 -0.99 -5.96
CA MET A 41 -12.91 -1.98 -5.13
C MET A 41 -14.35 -2.25 -5.62
N ARG A 42 -15.01 -1.25 -6.20
CA ARG A 42 -16.40 -1.36 -6.69
C ARG A 42 -16.52 -2.09 -8.03
N THR A 43 -15.42 -2.28 -8.75
CA THR A 43 -15.42 -3.07 -9.98
C THR A 43 -15.71 -4.56 -9.71
N PHE A 44 -15.52 -5.01 -8.46
CA PHE A 44 -15.75 -6.38 -8.04
C PHE A 44 -17.21 -6.62 -7.63
N LYS A 45 -17.79 -7.71 -8.14
CA LYS A 45 -19.15 -8.14 -7.77
C LYS A 45 -19.24 -8.75 -6.36
N SER A 46 -18.10 -9.15 -5.80
CA SER A 46 -17.99 -9.80 -4.50
C SER A 46 -16.63 -9.47 -3.88
N PRO A 47 -16.52 -9.33 -2.54
CA PRO A 47 -15.23 -9.21 -1.87
C PRO A 47 -14.28 -10.39 -2.07
N GLY A 48 -14.82 -11.53 -2.49
CA GLY A 48 -14.10 -12.79 -2.61
C GLY A 48 -13.89 -13.50 -1.27
N MET A 49 -13.43 -14.75 -1.32
CA MET A 49 -13.20 -15.54 -0.11
C MET A 49 -12.07 -14.92 0.68
N HIS A 50 -12.28 -14.76 1.99
CA HIS A 50 -11.37 -14.06 2.91
C HIS A 50 -11.04 -12.62 2.48
N GLY A 51 -11.86 -12.01 1.62
CA GLY A 51 -11.64 -10.64 1.12
C GLY A 51 -10.58 -10.53 0.03
N ASP A 52 -10.18 -11.66 -0.58
CA ASP A 52 -9.04 -11.70 -1.52
C ASP A 52 -9.18 -10.76 -2.72
N SER A 53 -10.39 -10.59 -3.26
CA SER A 53 -10.62 -9.73 -4.42
C SER A 53 -10.40 -8.26 -4.07
N LEU A 54 -10.79 -7.86 -2.85
CA LEU A 54 -10.53 -6.51 -2.36
C LEU A 54 -9.05 -6.33 -2.01
N LEU A 55 -8.49 -7.22 -1.20
CA LEU A 55 -7.14 -7.05 -0.67
C LEU A 55 -6.07 -7.04 -1.78
N LYS A 56 -6.32 -7.69 -2.93
CA LYS A 56 -5.45 -7.62 -4.12
C LYS A 56 -5.37 -6.24 -4.77
N GLN A 57 -6.28 -5.32 -4.44
CA GLN A 57 -6.25 -3.93 -4.93
C GLN A 57 -5.47 -3.00 -4.00
N VAL A 58 -4.95 -3.51 -2.88
CA VAL A 58 -4.22 -2.69 -1.92
C VAL A 58 -2.79 -2.44 -2.43
N TYR A 59 -2.38 -1.19 -2.38
CA TYR A 59 -1.03 -0.74 -2.68
C TYR A 59 -0.26 -0.47 -1.40
N PHE A 60 1.00 -0.89 -1.37
CA PHE A 60 1.86 -0.82 -0.19
C PHE A 60 3.06 0.08 -0.45
N TYR A 61 3.31 1.02 0.47
CA TYR A 61 4.48 1.89 0.47
C TYR A 61 5.25 1.69 1.78
N HIS A 62 6.54 1.40 1.65
CA HIS A 62 7.44 1.30 2.79
C HIS A 62 8.63 2.25 2.61
N ALA A 63 8.62 3.37 3.33
CA ALA A 63 9.74 4.31 3.36
C ALA A 63 10.56 4.11 4.63
N ARG A 64 11.87 3.92 4.48
CA ARG A 64 12.84 4.11 5.55
C ARG A 64 13.42 5.51 5.44
N ILE A 65 13.42 6.25 6.55
CA ILE A 65 13.90 7.63 6.60
C ILE A 65 15.43 7.61 6.58
N GLU A 66 16.01 8.11 5.50
CA GLU A 66 17.44 7.99 5.20
C GLU A 66 18.32 8.54 6.33
N GLU A 67 17.94 9.68 6.91
CA GLU A 67 18.66 10.33 8.00
C GLU A 67 18.75 9.45 9.26
N ASN A 68 17.77 8.55 9.45
CA ASN A 68 17.67 7.68 10.62
C ASN A 68 17.82 6.19 10.26
N ALA A 69 18.10 5.84 9.00
CA ALA A 69 18.15 4.44 8.54
C ALA A 69 19.27 3.61 9.20
N HIS A 70 20.24 4.29 9.83
CA HIS A 70 21.36 3.68 10.55
C HIS A 70 21.00 3.26 11.99
N VAL A 71 19.90 3.75 12.57
CA VAL A 71 19.49 3.35 13.93
C VAL A 71 18.52 2.17 13.89
N ILE A 72 18.70 1.23 14.83
CA ILE A 72 17.92 0.00 14.91
C ILE A 72 17.47 -0.20 16.37
N ASN A 73 16.21 -0.57 16.54
CA ASN A 73 15.71 -1.02 17.83
C ASN A 73 16.14 -2.47 18.04
N ILE A 74 16.87 -2.75 19.15
CA ILE A 74 17.45 -4.08 19.42
C ILE A 74 16.89 -4.77 20.67
N LYS A 75 16.18 -4.04 21.55
CA LYS A 75 15.87 -4.52 22.90
C LYS A 75 14.38 -4.67 23.19
N TYR A 76 13.59 -3.63 22.94
CA TYR A 76 12.18 -3.56 23.38
C TYR A 76 11.20 -3.80 22.23
N CYS A 77 11.54 -3.32 21.04
CA CYS A 77 10.83 -3.57 19.79
C CYS A 77 11.88 -3.98 18.75
N PRO A 78 12.47 -5.18 18.83
CA PRO A 78 13.51 -5.59 17.90
C PRO A 78 12.97 -5.53 16.48
N GLY A 79 13.48 -4.62 15.66
CA GLY A 79 13.15 -4.51 14.25
C GLY A 79 14.23 -5.19 13.40
N ASP A 80 13.84 -5.73 12.25
CA ASP A 80 14.77 -6.20 11.23
C ASP A 80 14.61 -5.32 9.97
N LEU A 81 15.73 -4.71 9.58
CA LEU A 81 15.80 -3.71 8.53
C LEU A 81 15.43 -4.23 7.14
N ASP A 82 15.52 -5.54 6.95
CA ASP A 82 15.30 -6.22 5.66
C ASP A 82 14.03 -7.08 5.68
N SER A 83 13.21 -7.00 6.74
CA SER A 83 12.10 -7.93 7.01
C SER A 83 10.72 -7.46 6.55
N ASN A 84 10.65 -6.38 5.77
CA ASN A 84 9.38 -5.90 5.22
C ASN A 84 8.77 -6.92 4.26
N CYS A 85 7.55 -7.40 4.56
CA CYS A 85 6.86 -8.42 3.78
C CYS A 85 5.95 -7.83 2.69
N PHE A 86 5.55 -6.55 2.82
CA PHE A 86 4.58 -5.91 1.91
C PHE A 86 5.16 -4.74 1.14
N GLY A 87 5.10 -4.80 -0.18
CA GLY A 87 5.65 -3.77 -1.06
C GLY A 87 7.18 -3.70 -1.02
N GLN A 88 7.73 -2.73 -1.74
CA GLN A 88 9.17 -2.49 -1.79
C GLN A 88 9.60 -1.42 -0.80
N THR A 89 10.66 -1.72 -0.04
CA THR A 89 11.36 -0.75 0.81
C THR A 89 12.10 0.27 -0.05
N ARG A 90 11.88 1.56 0.23
CA ARG A 90 12.60 2.68 -0.35
C ARG A 90 13.22 3.53 0.74
N PHE A 91 14.38 4.11 0.46
CA PHE A 91 15.05 5.06 1.34
C PHE A 91 14.71 6.47 0.87
N ALA A 92 14.01 7.22 1.70
CA ALA A 92 13.60 8.58 1.40
C ALA A 92 14.16 9.52 2.47
N ASN A 93 14.77 10.63 2.06
CA ASN A 93 15.03 11.73 2.98
C ASN A 93 13.72 12.37 3.43
N SER A 94 13.77 13.19 4.48
CA SER A 94 12.61 13.84 5.09
C SER A 94 11.80 14.68 4.10
N SER A 95 12.44 15.32 3.13
CA SER A 95 11.77 16.11 2.09
C SER A 95 10.97 15.20 1.14
N ASP A 96 11.58 14.11 0.67
CA ASP A 96 10.91 13.17 -0.22
C ASP A 96 9.80 12.39 0.48
N ALA A 97 10.00 12.04 1.75
CA ALA A 97 8.96 11.46 2.60
C ALA A 97 7.77 12.41 2.78
N THR A 98 8.02 13.72 2.95
CA THR A 98 6.96 14.73 3.04
C THR A 98 6.16 14.83 1.74
N LYS A 99 6.84 14.92 0.59
CA LYS A 99 6.17 14.98 -0.72
C LYS A 99 5.43 13.69 -1.07
N MET A 100 5.97 12.54 -0.67
CA MET A 100 5.28 11.25 -0.75
C MET A 100 3.95 11.32 0.00
N LEU A 101 3.97 11.73 1.27
CA LEU A 101 2.75 11.87 2.07
C LEU A 101 1.77 12.85 1.42
N GLU A 102 2.23 14.01 0.98
CA GLU A 102 1.39 14.96 0.24
C GLU A 102 0.73 14.32 -0.97
N SER A 103 1.46 13.53 -1.77
CA SER A 103 0.91 12.86 -2.95
C SER A 103 -0.13 11.80 -2.60
N ILE A 104 0.02 11.10 -1.47
CA ILE A 104 -0.90 10.06 -1.01
C ILE A 104 -2.20 10.69 -0.49
N PHE A 105 -2.10 11.80 0.24
CA PHE A 105 -3.27 12.49 0.79
C PHE A 105 -3.95 13.43 -0.21
N LYS A 106 -3.26 13.88 -1.25
CA LYS A 106 -3.79 14.76 -2.30
C LYS A 106 -3.96 14.02 -3.61
N TRP A 107 -4.61 12.87 -3.55
CA TRP A 107 -4.96 12.11 -4.73
C TRP A 107 -5.95 12.91 -5.58
N SER A 108 -5.62 13.16 -6.85
CA SER A 108 -6.49 13.93 -7.74
C SER A 108 -7.81 13.20 -7.96
N PHE A 109 -8.92 13.93 -7.87
CA PHE A 109 -10.24 13.38 -8.19
C PHE A 109 -10.25 12.83 -9.62
N ASP A 110 -9.70 13.59 -10.55
CA ASP A 110 -9.50 13.22 -11.93
C ASP A 110 -8.14 13.77 -12.42
N ALA A 111 -7.25 12.87 -12.83
CA ALA A 111 -5.91 13.25 -13.27
C ALA A 111 -5.92 14.10 -14.56
N GLU A 112 -6.96 13.99 -15.38
CA GLU A 112 -7.13 14.81 -16.59
C GLU A 112 -7.71 16.19 -16.27
N TYR A 113 -8.43 16.33 -15.14
CA TYR A 113 -9.12 17.55 -14.72
C TYR A 113 -8.77 17.93 -13.26
N PRO A 114 -7.53 18.40 -12.98
CA PRO A 114 -7.06 18.68 -11.62
C PRO A 114 -7.88 19.76 -10.88
N GLU A 115 -8.56 20.64 -11.62
CA GLU A 115 -9.44 21.67 -11.07
C GLU A 115 -10.66 21.11 -10.33
N LEU A 116 -11.00 19.83 -10.56
CA LEU A 116 -12.04 19.13 -9.80
C LEU A 116 -11.63 18.87 -8.34
N GLY A 117 -10.34 19.05 -8.02
CA GLY A 117 -9.79 18.94 -6.68
C GLY A 117 -9.31 17.54 -6.35
N PHE A 118 -9.34 17.21 -5.05
CA PHE A 118 -8.79 15.97 -4.52
C PHE A 118 -9.89 15.02 -4.04
N CYS A 119 -9.60 13.72 -4.09
CA CYS A 119 -10.44 12.70 -3.49
C CYS A 119 -10.53 12.91 -1.97
N PRO A 120 -11.69 12.66 -1.35
CA PRO A 120 -11.78 12.59 0.10
C PRO A 120 -11.00 11.38 0.62
N VAL A 121 -10.29 11.56 1.73
CA VAL A 121 -9.46 10.52 2.33
C VAL A 121 -10.08 10.00 3.63
N ILE A 122 -10.17 8.69 3.76
CA ILE A 122 -10.38 8.00 5.03
C ILE A 122 -9.03 7.54 5.54
N VAL A 123 -8.69 7.96 6.74
CA VAL A 123 -7.47 7.50 7.42
C VAL A 123 -7.81 6.29 8.29
N MET A 124 -6.99 5.26 8.25
CA MET A 124 -7.17 4.05 9.05
C MET A 124 -5.89 3.70 9.81
N GLY A 125 -6.04 3.08 10.98
CA GLY A 125 -4.96 2.28 11.56
C GLY A 125 -5.25 1.83 12.98
N HIS A 126 -4.22 1.59 13.78
CA HIS A 126 -4.33 1.01 15.12
C HIS A 126 -3.66 1.94 16.15
N ALA A 127 -4.46 2.69 16.93
CA ALA A 127 -3.97 3.72 17.86
C ALA A 127 -3.29 4.94 17.19
N LEU A 128 -3.87 5.43 16.10
CA LEU A 128 -3.29 6.42 15.18
C LEU A 128 -2.79 7.74 15.77
N SER A 129 -3.24 8.11 16.96
CA SER A 129 -2.86 9.38 17.59
C SER A 129 -1.34 9.52 17.77
N GLY A 130 -0.64 8.41 18.04
CA GLY A 130 0.81 8.42 18.25
C GLY A 130 1.57 8.73 16.97
N ASP A 131 1.16 8.09 15.88
CA ASP A 131 1.80 8.25 14.59
C ASP A 131 1.53 9.60 13.92
N LEU A 132 0.30 10.14 14.00
CA LEU A 132 0.02 11.48 13.46
C LEU A 132 0.85 12.55 14.19
N ALA A 133 1.02 12.40 15.50
CA ALA A 133 1.90 13.24 16.28
C ALA A 133 3.38 13.06 15.88
N MET A 134 3.80 11.83 15.58
CA MET A 134 5.14 11.50 15.09
C MET A 134 5.44 12.21 13.76
N LEU A 135 4.57 12.09 12.76
CA LEU A 135 4.73 12.72 11.44
C LEU A 135 4.75 14.24 11.55
N SER A 136 3.84 14.82 12.35
CA SER A 136 3.79 16.27 12.53
C SER A 136 5.08 16.83 13.15
N ARG A 137 5.63 16.14 14.14
CA ARG A 137 6.81 16.59 14.88
C ARG A 137 8.12 16.35 14.14
N THR A 138 8.25 15.26 13.39
CA THR A 138 9.52 14.87 12.74
C THR A 138 9.65 15.39 11.32
N LEU A 139 8.57 15.35 10.54
CA LEU A 139 8.56 15.79 9.14
C LEU A 139 7.93 17.18 8.95
N GLY A 140 7.36 17.76 10.00
CA GLY A 140 6.63 19.03 9.88
C GLY A 140 5.36 18.89 9.05
N VAL A 141 4.81 17.67 8.91
CA VAL A 141 3.56 17.44 8.17
C VAL A 141 2.45 18.22 8.87
N HIS A 142 1.99 19.29 8.21
CA HIS A 142 1.01 20.21 8.73
C HIS A 142 -0.42 19.73 8.48
N ALA A 143 -1.39 20.34 9.17
CA ALA A 143 -2.82 20.07 8.97
C ALA A 143 -3.26 20.17 7.50
N ALA A 144 -2.54 20.94 6.67
CA ALA A 144 -2.80 21.10 5.24
C ALA A 144 -2.46 19.86 4.38
N VAL A 145 -1.72 18.88 4.90
CA VAL A 145 -1.57 17.57 4.24
C VAL A 145 -2.81 16.71 4.48
N PHE A 146 -3.48 16.91 5.62
CA PHE A 146 -4.66 16.16 6.01
C PHE A 146 -5.97 16.92 5.71
N ASP A 147 -5.93 17.96 4.87
CA ASP A 147 -7.11 18.78 4.55
C ASP A 147 -8.17 18.02 3.73
N THR A 148 -7.77 16.94 3.07
CA THR A 148 -8.65 15.99 2.37
C THR A 148 -9.23 14.90 3.28
N VAL A 149 -8.78 14.79 4.53
CA VAL A 149 -9.23 13.75 5.46
C VAL A 149 -10.63 14.05 5.95
N VAL A 150 -11.58 13.20 5.60
CA VAL A 150 -13.00 13.33 5.97
C VAL A 150 -13.44 12.39 7.08
N SER A 151 -12.65 11.35 7.35
CA SER A 151 -12.93 10.39 8.42
C SER A 151 -11.67 9.68 8.90
N ILE A 152 -11.70 9.20 10.15
CA ILE A 152 -10.66 8.40 10.77
C ILE A 152 -11.30 7.11 11.29
N ILE A 153 -10.73 5.97 10.95
CA ILE A 153 -11.13 4.64 11.42
C ILE A 153 -10.00 4.07 12.29
N ASP A 154 -10.27 3.96 13.59
CA ASP A 154 -9.39 3.21 14.50
C ASP A 154 -9.86 1.77 14.62
N THR A 155 -8.98 0.81 14.33
CA THR A 155 -9.32 -0.63 14.37
C THR A 155 -9.69 -1.13 15.76
N GLN A 156 -9.25 -0.48 16.85
CA GLN A 156 -9.73 -0.79 18.20
C GLN A 156 -11.19 -0.39 18.37
N GLN A 157 -11.62 0.72 17.76
CA GLN A 157 -13.01 1.15 17.76
C GLN A 157 -13.85 0.27 16.83
N LEU A 158 -13.35 0.01 15.61
CA LEU A 158 -14.02 -0.86 14.64
C LEU A 158 -14.29 -2.25 15.22
N CYS A 159 -13.32 -2.82 15.95
CA CYS A 159 -13.52 -4.10 16.61
C CYS A 159 -14.65 -4.07 17.65
N ARG A 160 -14.78 -2.97 18.41
CA ARG A 160 -15.86 -2.80 19.40
C ARG A 160 -17.22 -2.73 18.71
N GLU A 161 -17.31 -1.92 17.66
CA GLU A 161 -18.57 -1.66 16.96
C GLU A 161 -19.06 -2.86 16.17
N THR A 162 -18.16 -3.62 15.55
CA THR A 162 -18.50 -4.84 14.80
C THR A 162 -18.78 -6.04 15.70
N CYS A 163 -18.54 -5.94 17.01
CA CYS A 163 -18.60 -7.05 17.97
C CYS A 163 -17.80 -8.29 17.51
N SER A 164 -16.76 -8.09 16.69
CA SER A 164 -16.04 -9.18 16.01
C SER A 164 -15.32 -10.10 17.00
N TRP A 165 -14.78 -9.54 18.09
CA TRP A 165 -13.94 -10.26 19.05
C TRP A 165 -14.14 -9.77 20.48
N THR A 166 -13.83 -10.61 21.48
CA THR A 166 -14.01 -10.25 22.89
C THR A 166 -13.09 -9.09 23.28
N TYR A 167 -13.71 -7.95 23.59
CA TYR A 167 -13.09 -6.64 23.81
C TYR A 167 -11.94 -6.60 24.81
N HIS A 168 -11.91 -7.52 25.79
CA HIS A 168 -11.13 -7.34 27.02
C HIS A 168 -9.60 -7.30 26.86
N ASN A 169 -9.03 -7.41 25.64
CA ASN A 169 -7.58 -7.48 25.48
C ASN A 169 -6.98 -6.89 24.19
N LEU A 170 -7.73 -6.26 23.28
CA LEU A 170 -7.28 -5.91 21.91
C LEU A 170 -6.51 -4.58 21.79
N ALA A 171 -5.76 -4.19 22.83
CA ALA A 171 -4.96 -2.96 22.81
C ALA A 171 -3.71 -3.07 21.92
N ASN A 172 -3.39 -4.25 21.39
CA ASN A 172 -2.22 -4.46 20.54
C ASN A 172 -2.60 -5.14 19.22
N LEU A 173 -1.87 -4.79 18.16
CA LEU A 173 -2.09 -5.32 16.83
C LEU A 173 -1.85 -6.83 16.77
N GLN A 174 -0.89 -7.35 17.54
CA GLN A 174 -0.60 -8.78 17.56
C GLN A 174 -1.79 -9.65 18.00
N LYS A 175 -2.54 -9.22 19.02
CA LYS A 175 -3.76 -9.92 19.42
C LYS A 175 -4.84 -9.77 18.36
N LEU A 176 -4.95 -8.62 17.72
CA LEU A 176 -5.90 -8.39 16.62
C LEU A 176 -5.67 -9.39 15.48
N VAL A 177 -4.42 -9.54 15.05
CA VAL A 177 -4.02 -10.49 14.01
C VAL A 177 -4.27 -11.94 14.46
N SER A 178 -3.96 -12.26 15.71
CA SER A 178 -4.22 -13.60 16.28
C SER A 178 -5.72 -13.96 16.24
N GLU A 179 -6.62 -13.03 16.56
CA GLU A 179 -8.08 -13.25 16.48
C GLU A 179 -8.57 -13.36 15.03
N ALA A 180 -7.89 -12.69 14.10
CA ALA A 180 -8.15 -12.80 12.67
C ALA A 180 -7.63 -14.13 12.06
N ASN A 181 -6.85 -14.92 12.82
CA ASN A 181 -6.38 -16.27 12.47
C ASN A 181 -5.46 -16.32 11.23
N PHE A 182 -4.48 -15.43 11.19
CA PHE A 182 -3.30 -15.47 10.32
C PHE A 182 -2.05 -15.03 11.10
N HIS A 183 -0.86 -15.28 10.54
CA HIS A 183 0.42 -14.98 11.16
C HIS A 183 0.83 -13.53 10.96
N TYR A 184 1.39 -12.95 12.02
CA TYR A 184 2.02 -11.63 12.00
C TYR A 184 3.54 -11.83 11.93
N ARG A 185 4.06 -12.01 10.72
CA ARG A 185 5.51 -12.09 10.49
C ARG A 185 6.15 -10.72 10.65
N ASP A 186 7.40 -10.72 11.08
CA ASP A 186 8.28 -9.55 11.05
C ASP A 186 7.61 -8.29 11.65
N THR A 187 7.18 -8.46 12.90
CA THR A 187 6.53 -7.42 13.70
C THR A 187 7.49 -6.25 13.91
N HIS A 188 6.96 -5.02 13.99
CA HIS A 188 7.73 -3.77 14.16
C HIS A 188 8.44 -3.29 12.89
N THR A 189 7.82 -3.54 11.74
CA THR A 189 8.08 -2.83 10.48
C THR A 189 6.83 -2.04 10.15
N ALA A 190 6.98 -0.75 9.88
CA ALA A 190 5.83 0.15 9.77
C ALA A 190 4.82 -0.29 8.69
N CYS A 191 5.29 -0.85 7.58
CA CYS A 191 4.41 -1.29 6.48
C CYS A 191 3.75 -2.64 6.74
N ASN A 192 4.43 -3.58 7.42
CA ASN A 192 3.81 -4.82 7.90
C ASN A 192 2.66 -4.49 8.87
N ASP A 193 2.88 -3.52 9.77
CA ASP A 193 1.88 -3.07 10.74
C ASP A 193 0.67 -2.44 10.03
N ALA A 194 0.90 -1.56 9.05
CA ALA A 194 -0.16 -0.96 8.23
C ALA A 194 -0.95 -2.00 7.44
N ALA A 195 -0.27 -2.96 6.81
CA ALA A 195 -0.88 -4.03 6.03
C ALA A 195 -1.75 -4.93 6.90
N MET A 196 -1.20 -5.43 8.01
CA MET A 196 -1.92 -6.31 8.94
C MET A 196 -3.11 -5.59 9.58
N THR A 197 -2.99 -4.30 9.86
CA THR A 197 -4.10 -3.48 10.36
C THR A 197 -5.24 -3.39 9.35
N LEU A 198 -4.94 -3.11 8.08
CA LEU A 198 -5.93 -3.03 7.01
C LEU A 198 -6.59 -4.39 6.76
N ILE A 199 -5.80 -5.47 6.69
CA ILE A 199 -6.29 -6.83 6.50
C ILE A 199 -7.24 -7.21 7.65
N CYS A 200 -6.86 -6.93 8.91
CA CYS A 200 -7.75 -7.13 10.06
C CYS A 200 -9.05 -6.33 9.92
N ALA A 201 -8.99 -5.07 9.49
CA ALA A 201 -10.18 -4.24 9.32
C ALA A 201 -11.13 -4.80 8.26
N VAL A 202 -10.61 -5.23 7.10
CA VAL A 202 -11.39 -5.92 6.06
C VAL A 202 -12.02 -7.18 6.65
N HIS A 203 -11.26 -7.99 7.39
CA HIS A 203 -11.77 -9.17 8.04
C HIS A 203 -12.86 -8.87 9.08
N MET A 204 -12.81 -7.79 9.86
CA MET A 204 -13.90 -7.47 10.79
C MET A 204 -15.23 -7.27 10.07
N VAL A 205 -15.21 -6.54 8.96
CA VAL A 205 -16.42 -6.14 8.21
C VAL A 205 -16.85 -7.14 7.14
N LEU A 206 -16.02 -8.14 6.82
CA LEU A 206 -16.34 -9.16 5.83
C LEU A 206 -17.56 -10.01 6.28
N PRO A 207 -18.50 -10.36 5.39
CA PRO A 207 -19.58 -11.29 5.70
C PRO A 207 -19.07 -12.65 6.23
N SER A 208 -19.78 -13.23 7.20
CA SER A 208 -19.40 -14.48 7.88
C SER A 208 -19.18 -15.64 6.92
N GLU A 209 -19.95 -15.71 5.85
CA GLU A 209 -19.87 -16.76 4.83
C GLU A 209 -18.52 -16.73 4.11
N LEU A 210 -17.99 -15.53 3.88
CA LEU A 210 -16.70 -15.30 3.21
C LEU A 210 -15.51 -15.43 4.16
N LYS A 211 -15.73 -15.51 5.48
CA LYS A 211 -14.68 -15.69 6.50
C LYS A 211 -14.31 -17.16 6.74
N THR A 212 -15.13 -18.10 6.29
CA THR A 212 -14.97 -19.53 6.60
C THR A 212 -14.13 -20.26 5.54
N ASN A 213 -13.40 -21.30 5.94
CA ASN A 213 -12.63 -22.15 5.02
C ASN A 213 -13.59 -23.09 4.25
N ALA A 214 -14.45 -22.54 3.41
CA ALA A 214 -15.39 -23.30 2.59
C ALA A 214 -14.91 -23.38 1.13
N SER A 215 -14.51 -24.60 0.73
CA SER A 215 -14.44 -25.09 -0.68
C SER A 215 -13.64 -24.29 -1.73
N GLY A 216 -12.70 -23.43 -1.34
CA GLY A 216 -11.66 -22.96 -2.27
C GLY A 216 -10.48 -23.93 -2.27
N ASN A 217 -9.90 -24.29 -3.41
CA ASN A 217 -8.65 -25.06 -3.43
C ASN A 217 -7.46 -24.11 -3.19
N SER A 218 -6.68 -24.34 -2.15
CA SER A 218 -5.34 -23.75 -1.95
C SER A 218 -4.32 -24.38 -2.91
N THR A 219 -3.12 -23.79 -2.98
CA THR A 219 -1.99 -24.29 -3.80
C THR A 219 -1.54 -25.71 -3.41
N ASP A 220 -1.80 -26.12 -2.17
CA ASP A 220 -1.51 -27.46 -1.63
C ASP A 220 -2.69 -28.45 -1.71
N GLY A 221 -3.82 -28.07 -2.31
CA GLY A 221 -4.99 -28.92 -2.51
C GLY A 221 -5.94 -29.03 -1.30
N GLY A 222 -5.71 -28.26 -0.23
CA GLY A 222 -6.62 -28.07 0.91
C GLY A 222 -7.67 -26.97 0.71
N PRO A 223 -8.50 -26.69 1.73
CA PRO A 223 -9.40 -25.54 1.72
C PRO A 223 -8.61 -24.24 1.93
N ARG A 224 -8.78 -23.28 1.02
CA ARG A 224 -8.11 -21.97 1.05
C ARG A 224 -8.33 -21.26 2.38
N THR A 225 -7.23 -20.87 3.01
CA THR A 225 -7.20 -20.23 4.33
C THR A 225 -7.04 -18.71 4.22
N ARG A 226 -7.21 -18.00 5.33
CA ARG A 226 -6.88 -16.57 5.43
C ARG A 226 -5.38 -16.33 5.24
N GLN A 227 -4.55 -17.24 5.75
CA GLN A 227 -3.11 -17.16 5.61
C GLN A 227 -2.71 -17.23 4.13
N ASP A 228 -3.34 -18.09 3.33
CA ASP A 228 -3.03 -18.20 1.90
C ASP A 228 -3.28 -16.87 1.18
N VAL A 229 -4.35 -16.15 1.55
CA VAL A 229 -4.64 -14.83 0.98
C VAL A 229 -3.59 -13.80 1.39
N VAL A 230 -3.16 -13.80 2.65
CA VAL A 230 -2.08 -12.93 3.14
C VAL A 230 -0.78 -13.22 2.40
N ASP A 231 -0.39 -14.48 2.27
CA ASP A 231 0.82 -14.92 1.55
C ASP A 231 0.79 -14.49 0.08
N GLU A 232 -0.35 -14.67 -0.61
CA GLU A 232 -0.53 -14.21 -1.99
C GLU A 232 -0.38 -12.69 -2.12
N ILE A 233 -0.90 -11.92 -1.17
CA ILE A 233 -0.78 -10.45 -1.19
C ILE A 233 0.66 -10.02 -0.93
N GLU A 234 1.34 -10.63 0.03
CA GLU A 234 2.76 -10.38 0.29
C GLU A 234 3.57 -10.61 -0.98
N GLU A 235 3.45 -11.79 -1.60
CA GLU A 235 4.17 -12.12 -2.83
C GLU A 235 3.84 -11.14 -3.97
N ALA A 236 2.56 -10.86 -4.22
CA ALA A 236 2.15 -9.97 -5.30
C ALA A 236 2.61 -8.52 -5.07
N SER A 237 2.60 -8.06 -3.82
CA SER A 237 2.98 -6.69 -3.46
C SER A 237 4.45 -6.40 -3.73
N GLN A 238 5.33 -7.40 -3.74
CA GLN A 238 6.76 -7.21 -4.04
C GLN A 238 7.03 -6.67 -5.46
N TYR A 239 6.06 -6.79 -6.36
CA TYR A 239 6.12 -6.28 -7.74
C TYR A 239 5.55 -4.86 -7.88
N GLN A 240 5.05 -4.26 -6.81
CA GLN A 240 4.60 -2.87 -6.77
C GLN A 240 5.84 -1.96 -6.72
N ASP A 241 5.89 -0.97 -7.62
CA ASP A 241 7.02 -0.03 -7.72
C ASP A 241 6.55 1.41 -7.57
N TRP A 242 7.39 2.26 -7.00
CA TRP A 242 7.05 3.65 -6.74
C TRP A 242 8.30 4.52 -6.73
N SER A 243 8.11 5.78 -7.11
CA SER A 243 9.21 6.62 -7.60
C SER A 243 9.93 7.42 -6.53
N TRP A 244 9.40 7.49 -5.31
CA TRP A 244 10.03 8.25 -4.23
C TRP A 244 11.23 7.50 -3.63
N GLY A 245 12.24 8.27 -3.23
CA GLY A 245 13.46 7.73 -2.63
C GLY A 245 14.27 6.83 -3.57
N THR A 246 15.13 6.00 -2.98
CA THR A 246 16.01 5.05 -3.68
C THR A 246 15.80 3.62 -3.19
N ALA A 247 16.14 2.62 -4.01
CA ALA A 247 16.06 1.21 -3.62
C ALA A 247 17.12 0.79 -2.57
N SER A 248 18.15 1.62 -2.37
CA SER A 248 19.21 1.41 -1.39
C SER A 248 19.56 2.73 -0.72
N ALA A 249 19.86 2.71 0.57
CA ALA A 249 20.34 3.89 1.28
C ALA A 249 21.53 4.52 0.56
N ALA A 250 21.60 5.86 0.46
CA ALA A 250 22.82 6.54 0.05
C ALA A 250 23.83 6.45 1.20
N VAL A 251 24.46 5.29 1.34
CA VAL A 251 25.65 5.16 2.17
C VAL A 251 26.83 5.73 1.38
N ASP A 252 27.07 7.04 1.54
CA ASP A 252 28.44 7.54 1.44
C ASP A 252 29.25 6.79 2.51
N GLU A 253 30.06 5.80 2.11
CA GLU A 253 31.18 5.13 2.83
C GLU A 253 31.09 4.95 4.38
N PRO A 254 31.50 3.77 4.88
CA PRO A 254 30.86 3.10 6.00
C PRO A 254 30.82 3.92 7.29
N MET A 255 29.65 4.43 7.66
CA MET A 255 29.30 4.63 9.07
C MET A 255 28.82 3.31 9.70
N PHE A 256 29.51 2.21 9.39
CA PHE A 256 29.25 0.91 9.99
C PHE A 256 30.17 0.72 11.21
N LEU A 257 29.53 0.41 12.34
CA LEU A 257 30.08 -0.37 13.46
C LEU A 257 31.19 0.27 14.31
N ALA A 258 30.84 1.28 15.10
CA ALA A 258 31.45 1.48 16.41
C ALA A 258 30.37 2.06 17.34
N THR A 259 29.55 1.25 18.02
CA THR A 259 29.92 0.64 19.30
C THR A 259 28.75 -0.25 19.70
N GLN A 260 28.91 -1.58 19.76
CA GLN A 260 28.26 -2.49 20.73
C GLN A 260 28.34 -3.99 20.42
N ILE A 261 29.24 -4.47 19.56
CA ILE A 261 29.50 -5.92 19.47
C ILE A 261 31.01 -6.16 19.53
N ARG A 262 31.48 -6.77 20.64
CA ARG A 262 32.82 -7.36 20.72
C ARG A 262 32.79 -8.68 19.94
N PRO A 263 33.68 -8.91 18.96
CA PRO A 263 33.62 -10.11 18.14
C PRO A 263 34.31 -11.28 18.84
N HIS A 264 33.65 -12.44 18.86
CA HIS A 264 34.36 -13.71 18.80
C HIS A 264 34.51 -14.08 17.31
N ALA A 265 35.76 -14.06 16.84
CA ALA A 265 36.18 -14.61 15.55
C ALA A 265 36.03 -16.16 15.57
N VAL A 266 35.91 -16.92 14.47
CA VAL A 266 36.77 -17.20 13.29
C VAL A 266 36.00 -18.30 12.46
N PRO A 267 36.31 -18.73 11.19
CA PRO A 267 36.79 -18.10 9.94
C PRO A 267 35.98 -18.45 8.63
N SER A 268 36.19 -17.63 7.60
CA SER A 268 36.38 -17.88 6.14
C SER A 268 35.64 -19.00 5.38
N ALA A 269 35.04 -18.68 4.22
CA ALA A 269 35.73 -18.74 2.91
C ALA A 269 34.79 -18.48 1.70
N SER A 270 35.06 -17.37 1.00
CA SER A 270 35.00 -17.12 -0.46
C SER A 270 34.16 -18.02 -1.39
N LYS A 271 33.35 -17.41 -2.27
CA LYS A 271 33.63 -17.21 -3.72
C LYS A 271 32.40 -16.69 -4.49
N ALA A 272 32.47 -15.45 -4.94
CA ALA A 272 31.94 -15.03 -6.26
C ALA A 272 32.97 -15.44 -7.35
N PRO A 273 32.78 -15.29 -8.69
CA PRO A 273 31.79 -14.46 -9.41
C PRO A 273 31.24 -15.08 -10.73
N ASN A 274 30.30 -14.39 -11.40
CA ASN A 274 30.43 -14.01 -12.82
C ASN A 274 29.22 -13.22 -13.35
N HIS A 275 29.45 -11.92 -13.54
CA HIS A 275 28.70 -11.08 -14.48
C HIS A 275 29.01 -11.47 -15.93
N ARG A 276 28.06 -11.26 -16.86
CA ARG A 276 28.27 -10.45 -18.09
C ARG A 276 27.02 -10.37 -18.99
N LYS A 277 26.62 -9.10 -19.24
CA LYS A 277 26.21 -8.46 -20.53
C LYS A 277 24.92 -8.98 -21.21
N ALA A 278 24.05 -8.17 -21.82
CA ALA A 278 24.00 -6.76 -22.25
C ALA A 278 22.50 -6.39 -22.42
N ALA A 279 22.04 -5.22 -21.97
CA ALA A 279 21.75 -4.02 -22.76
C ALA A 279 20.89 -4.19 -24.04
N ARG A 280 19.77 -3.44 -24.04
CA ARG A 280 18.96 -2.88 -25.16
C ARG A 280 17.66 -3.59 -25.55
N GLY A 281 16.60 -2.76 -25.65
CA GLY A 281 15.22 -3.10 -26.01
C GLY A 281 14.44 -3.52 -24.77
N HIS A 282 13.26 -3.02 -24.42
CA HIS A 282 12.20 -2.31 -25.13
C HIS A 282 11.23 -1.86 -24.01
N ALA A 283 10.76 -0.62 -23.95
CA ALA A 283 9.42 -0.27 -24.43
C ALA A 283 8.71 -1.37 -25.23
N THR A 284 8.12 -2.38 -24.56
CA THR A 284 7.21 -3.36 -25.21
C THR A 284 6.01 -3.76 -24.35
N LYS A 285 4.83 -3.44 -24.88
CA LYS A 285 3.56 -4.18 -25.03
C LYS A 285 2.97 -5.13 -23.96
N ASN A 286 3.66 -5.48 -22.88
CA ASN A 286 3.09 -6.31 -21.80
C ASN A 286 2.92 -5.56 -20.47
N CYS A 287 2.93 -4.23 -20.51
CA CYS A 287 2.41 -3.41 -19.43
C CYS A 287 0.87 -3.46 -19.47
N ILE A 288 0.27 -3.95 -18.40
CA ILE A 288 -1.17 -4.18 -18.23
C ILE A 288 -2.01 -2.89 -18.19
N PHE A 289 -1.39 -1.70 -18.27
CA PHE A 289 -2.05 -0.39 -18.20
C PHE A 289 -2.27 0.32 -19.54
N SER A 290 -1.99 -0.30 -20.69
CA SER A 290 -2.16 0.36 -22.01
C SER A 290 -3.61 0.41 -22.54
N ALA A 291 -4.63 0.08 -21.74
CA ALA A 291 -6.01 -0.05 -22.21
C ALA A 291 -6.89 1.21 -22.11
N MET A 292 -6.38 2.38 -21.68
CA MET A 292 -7.24 3.57 -21.46
C MET A 292 -6.69 4.92 -21.96
N ARG A 293 -6.09 5.00 -23.16
CA ARG A 293 -5.96 6.32 -23.84
C ARG A 293 -7.07 6.52 -24.88
N GLY A 294 -7.89 7.54 -24.66
CA GLY A 294 -8.70 8.23 -25.68
C GLY A 294 -7.88 9.28 -26.46
N PRO A 295 -8.46 9.95 -27.46
CA PRO A 295 -7.98 9.89 -28.84
C PRO A 295 -6.94 10.95 -29.23
N GLU A 296 -6.12 10.59 -30.22
CA GLU A 296 -5.18 11.48 -30.92
C GLU A 296 -5.91 12.52 -31.76
N VAL A 297 -5.38 13.76 -31.76
CA VAL A 297 -5.86 14.87 -32.60
C VAL A 297 -5.15 14.86 -33.94
N GLU A 298 -5.97 15.18 -34.96
CA GLU A 298 -5.81 15.04 -36.41
C GLU A 298 -4.64 15.78 -37.06
N GLY A 299 -4.23 15.24 -38.22
CA GLY A 299 -3.41 15.92 -39.21
C GLY A 299 -3.82 15.49 -40.62
N GLU A 300 -4.54 16.40 -41.27
CA GLU A 300 -4.78 16.68 -42.69
C GLU A 300 -4.27 15.78 -43.84
N GLU A 301 -5.12 15.80 -44.87
CA GLU A 301 -4.86 15.77 -46.31
C GLU A 301 -4.75 14.43 -47.08
N ASP A 302 -5.82 14.20 -47.84
CA ASP A 302 -5.86 14.21 -49.31
C ASP A 302 -6.17 12.91 -50.06
N SER A 303 -7.34 12.99 -50.73
CA SER A 303 -7.64 12.51 -52.08
C SER A 303 -7.61 10.99 -52.37
N VAL A 304 -8.73 10.47 -52.89
CA VAL A 304 -8.88 9.99 -54.27
C VAL A 304 -10.20 9.22 -54.42
N ASP A 305 -10.90 9.57 -55.50
CA ASP A 305 -12.16 9.05 -56.03
C ASP A 305 -12.35 7.53 -56.09
N ARG A 306 -13.62 7.10 -55.97
CA ARG A 306 -14.38 6.17 -56.85
C ARG A 306 -15.77 5.89 -56.23
N VAL A 307 -16.85 6.52 -56.68
CA VAL A 307 -17.74 6.13 -57.81
C VAL A 307 -18.48 4.79 -57.61
N THR A 308 -19.82 4.91 -57.59
CA THR A 308 -20.92 3.90 -57.78
C THR A 308 -21.22 2.97 -56.58
N ASN A 309 -22.46 2.63 -56.22
CA ASN A 309 -23.75 2.66 -56.91
C ASN A 309 -24.93 2.54 -55.91
N ARG A 310 -25.97 3.35 -56.16
CA ARG A 310 -27.44 3.12 -56.08
C ARG A 310 -28.13 2.24 -55.01
N MET A 311 -29.33 2.77 -54.68
CA MET A 311 -30.59 2.14 -54.22
C MET A 311 -30.73 1.88 -52.72
N SER A 312 -31.85 2.11 -52.03
CA SER A 312 -33.04 2.99 -52.12
C SER A 312 -34.01 2.49 -51.03
N ALA A 313 -34.81 3.39 -50.45
CA ALA A 313 -36.02 3.12 -49.64
C ALA A 313 -35.75 2.47 -48.25
N MET A 314 -36.49 2.74 -47.16
CA MET A 314 -37.80 3.34 -46.98
C MET A 314 -37.92 3.75 -45.50
N SER A 315 -38.60 4.87 -45.25
CA SER A 315 -39.21 5.30 -43.99
C SER A 315 -40.11 4.22 -43.37
N PHE A 316 -40.25 4.21 -42.03
CA PHE A 316 -41.55 4.30 -41.35
C PHE A 316 -41.37 4.61 -39.86
N ASP A 317 -42.16 5.58 -39.40
CA ASP A 317 -42.39 5.98 -38.01
C ASP A 317 -43.03 4.86 -37.18
N TYR A 318 -42.63 4.74 -35.90
CA TYR A 318 -43.47 4.90 -34.70
C TYR A 318 -42.60 4.83 -33.43
#